data_AF-A0A1G8ZIB1-F1
#
_entry.id   AF-A0A1G8ZIB1-F1
#
_cell.length_a   1.000
_cell.length_b   1.000
_cell.length_c   1.000
_cell.angle_alpha   90.00
_cell.angle_beta   90.00
_cell.angle_gamma   90.00
#
_symmetry.space_group_name_H-M   'P 1'
#
loop_
_entity.id
_entity.type
_entity.pdbx_description
1 polymer ?
#
loop_
_entity_poly.entity_id
_entity_poly.type
_entity_poly.pdbx_seq_one_letter_code
_entity_poly.pdbx_strand_id
1 'polypeptide(L)'
;MYQIKVKDWRKIPLKNLEFILNQAEVHLKYTLDISDKITTRFYTTLVILVGLFTAGIGYFSNEYSAYGVVYNNKYYINLSFLIILLIKIFFFVYNISPRKFMGLGRSPHELANINLLQPIEDITEEEQYKSLLIGEINNLEIKLEYNTKQNQSRLLILKRLIYSIVLLATTYLILYQLLVL
;
A
#
# COMPACT_ATOMS: atom_id res chain seq x y z
N MET A 1 -13.35 11.36 -14.96
CA MET A 1 -12.12 10.78 -15.53
C MET A 1 -11.94 11.33 -16.92
N TYR A 2 -10.78 11.92 -17.21
CA TYR A 2 -10.44 12.51 -18.50
C TYR A 2 -9.83 11.43 -19.41
N GLN A 3 -10.65 10.46 -19.83
CA GLN A 3 -10.31 9.78 -21.08
C GLN A 3 -10.23 10.87 -22.14
N ILE A 4 -9.10 10.97 -22.82
CA ILE A 4 -8.93 11.81 -24.00
C ILE A 4 -9.91 11.24 -25.06
N LYS A 5 -11.19 11.58 -24.97
CA LYS A 5 -12.20 11.40 -26.02
C LYS A 5 -11.98 12.48 -27.06
N VAL A 6 -10.74 12.62 -27.52
CA VAL A 6 -10.42 13.65 -28.49
C VAL A 6 -10.73 13.05 -29.84
N LYS A 7 -11.94 13.35 -30.29
CA LYS A 7 -12.45 13.07 -31.63
C LYS A 7 -11.48 13.53 -32.73
N ASP A 8 -10.54 14.41 -32.39
CA ASP A 8 -9.46 14.93 -33.24
C ASP A 8 -8.08 14.95 -32.53
N TRP A 9 -7.57 13.80 -32.09
CA TRP A 9 -6.26 13.72 -31.41
C TRP A 9 -5.10 14.35 -32.21
N ARG A 10 -5.23 14.40 -33.54
CA ARG A 10 -4.30 15.04 -34.47
C ARG A 10 -4.15 16.56 -34.24
N LYS A 11 -5.17 17.22 -33.68
CA LYS A 11 -5.17 18.67 -33.41
C LYS A 11 -4.42 19.05 -32.14
N ILE A 12 -4.02 18.08 -31.32
CA ILE A 12 -3.27 18.37 -30.09
C ILE A 12 -1.82 18.71 -30.48
N PRO A 13 -1.28 19.87 -30.06
CA PRO A 13 0.12 20.19 -30.27
C PRO A 13 1.03 19.15 -29.61
N LEU A 14 2.10 18.75 -30.30
CA LEU A 14 3.03 17.73 -29.80
C LEU A 14 3.57 18.07 -28.40
N LYS A 15 3.97 19.34 -28.19
CA LYS A 15 4.44 19.85 -26.90
C LYS A 15 3.45 19.64 -25.75
N ASN A 16 2.14 19.70 -26.03
CA ASN A 16 1.12 19.48 -25.00
C ASN A 16 1.05 18.00 -24.61
N LEU A 17 1.19 17.08 -25.57
CA LEU A 17 1.24 15.65 -25.29
C LEU A 17 2.50 15.29 -24.47
N GLU A 18 3.67 15.81 -24.86
CA GLU A 18 4.91 15.64 -24.09
C GLU A 18 4.79 16.19 -22.67
N PHE A 19 4.17 17.36 -22.51
CA PHE A 19 3.90 17.95 -21.20
C PHE A 19 2.98 17.06 -20.35
N ILE A 20 1.87 16.57 -20.91
CA ILE A 20 0.94 15.67 -20.22
C ILE A 20 1.63 14.37 -19.82
N LEU A 21 2.42 13.78 -20.72
CA LEU A 21 3.19 12.57 -20.45
C LEU A 21 4.13 12.77 -19.25
N ASN A 22 4.93 13.84 -19.26
CA ASN A 22 5.86 14.15 -18.18
C ASN A 22 5.12 14.34 -16.84
N GLN A 23 4.00 15.08 -16.83
CA GLN A 23 3.19 15.22 -15.63
C GLN A 23 2.62 13.88 -15.13
N ALA A 24 2.17 13.01 -16.04
CA ALA A 24 1.67 11.69 -15.71
C ALA A 24 2.75 10.78 -15.11
N GLU A 25 3.98 10.81 -15.65
CA GLU A 25 5.13 10.08 -15.10
C GLU A 25 5.52 10.56 -13.70
N VAL A 26 5.59 11.89 -13.51
CA VAL A 26 5.84 12.50 -12.20
C VAL A 26 4.78 12.05 -11.18
N HIS A 27 3.51 12.06 -11.60
CA HIS A 27 2.41 11.64 -10.74
C HIS A 27 2.43 10.13 -10.44
N LEU A 28 2.83 9.29 -11.40
CA LEU A 28 2.98 7.85 -11.18
C LEU A 28 4.10 7.58 -10.17
N LYS A 29 5.25 8.27 -10.32
CA LYS A 29 6.35 8.19 -9.36
C LYS A 29 5.89 8.60 -7.95
N TYR A 30 5.18 9.72 -7.83
CA TYR A 30 4.61 10.14 -6.55
C TYR A 30 3.66 9.09 -5.95
N THR A 31 2.85 8.42 -6.77
CA THR A 31 1.94 7.35 -6.32
C THR A 31 2.70 6.12 -5.82
N LEU A 32 3.83 5.78 -6.45
CA LEU A 32 4.73 4.74 -5.98
C LEU A 32 5.40 5.12 -4.64
N ASP A 33 5.85 6.37 -4.50
CA ASP A 33 6.42 6.88 -3.24
C ASP A 33 5.40 6.84 -2.09
N ILE A 34 4.12 7.13 -2.35
CA ILE A 34 3.05 6.97 -1.36
C ILE A 34 2.95 5.51 -0.93
N SER A 35 3.01 4.57 -1.87
CA SER A 35 2.97 3.14 -1.57
C SER A 35 4.12 2.70 -0.67
N ASP A 36 5.33 3.22 -0.92
CA ASP A 36 6.49 2.99 -0.08
C ASP A 36 6.26 3.54 1.33
N LYS A 37 5.78 4.79 1.46
CA LYS A 37 5.44 5.40 2.75
C LYS A 37 4.40 4.59 3.53
N ILE A 38 3.36 4.08 2.88
CA ILE A 38 2.36 3.20 3.51
C ILE A 38 3.05 1.94 4.04
N THR A 39 3.91 1.32 3.23
CA THR A 39 4.65 0.10 3.61
C THR A 39 5.56 0.35 4.81
N THR A 40 6.31 1.46 4.81
CA THR A 40 7.15 1.86 5.95
C THR A 40 6.34 2.04 7.23
N ARG A 41 5.13 2.61 7.13
CA ARG A 41 4.21 2.71 8.28
C ARG A 41 3.75 1.35 8.78
N PHE A 42 3.41 0.41 7.89
CA PHE A 42 3.11 -0.97 8.29
C PHE A 42 4.28 -1.61 9.05
N TYR A 43 5.51 -1.49 8.54
CA TYR A 43 6.71 -2.01 9.20
C TYR A 43 6.96 -1.34 10.56
N THR A 44 6.87 -0.02 10.63
CA THR A 44 7.08 0.73 11.87
C THR A 44 6.10 0.28 12.95
N THR A 45 4.81 0.18 12.61
CA THR A 45 3.80 -0.32 13.54
C THR A 45 4.04 -1.78 13.93
N LEU A 46 4.43 -2.63 12.98
CA LEU A 46 4.74 -4.03 13.26
C LEU A 46 5.90 -4.16 14.25
N VAL A 47 6.98 -3.39 14.09
CA VAL A 47 8.13 -3.39 15.01
C VAL A 47 7.70 -3.01 16.43
N ILE A 48 6.86 -1.98 16.57
CA ILE A 48 6.30 -1.57 17.87
C ILE A 48 5.49 -2.72 18.50
N LEU A 49 4.62 -3.37 17.73
CA LEU A 49 3.79 -4.48 18.23
C LEU A 49 4.64 -5.68 18.65
N VAL A 50 5.68 -6.02 17.88
CA VAL A 50 6.62 -7.09 18.24
C VAL A 50 7.35 -6.74 19.54
N GLY A 51 7.81 -5.50 19.70
CA GLY A 51 8.42 -5.05 20.95
C GLY A 51 7.49 -5.18 22.16
N LEU A 52 6.23 -4.75 22.03
CA LEU A 52 5.22 -4.92 23.07
C LEU A 52 4.93 -6.39 23.38
N PHE A 53 4.87 -7.23 22.35
CA PHE A 53 4.65 -8.67 22.50
C PHE A 53 5.82 -9.34 23.23
N THR A 54 7.06 -9.05 22.84
CA THR A 54 8.27 -9.56 23.50
C THR A 54 8.35 -9.08 24.96
N ALA A 55 8.04 -7.81 25.24
CA ALA A 55 8.00 -7.30 26.61
C ALA A 55 6.95 -8.04 27.45
N GLY A 56 5.76 -8.29 26.89
CA GLY A 56 4.71 -9.06 27.55
C GLY A 56 5.13 -10.50 27.84
N ILE A 57 5.81 -11.18 26.91
CA ILE A 57 6.39 -12.51 27.16
C ILE A 57 7.40 -12.45 28.30
N GLY A 58 8.31 -11.48 28.28
CA GLY A 58 9.32 -11.32 29.34
C GLY A 58 8.70 -11.12 30.73
N TYR A 59 7.62 -10.35 30.81
CA TYR A 59 6.84 -10.22 32.05
C TYR A 59 6.31 -11.57 32.54
N PHE A 60 5.70 -12.37 31.65
CA PHE A 60 5.21 -13.71 32.00
C PHE A 60 6.32 -14.66 32.45
N SER A 61 7.46 -14.66 31.77
CA SER A 61 8.60 -15.51 32.14
C SER A 61 9.14 -15.16 33.53
N ASN A 62 9.18 -13.87 33.88
CA ASN A 62 9.64 -13.41 35.19
C ASN A 62 8.64 -13.78 36.30
N GLU A 63 7.35 -13.52 36.11
CA GLU A 63 6.29 -13.88 37.06
C GLU A 63 6.26 -15.39 37.32
N TYR A 64 6.35 -16.20 36.25
CA TYR A 64 6.43 -17.65 36.34
C TYR A 64 7.63 -18.13 37.15
N SER A 65 8.80 -17.52 36.94
CA SER A 65 10.03 -17.90 37.63
C SER A 65 10.03 -17.49 39.11
N ALA A 66 9.40 -16.37 39.44
CA ALA A 66 9.37 -15.83 40.80
C ALA A 66 8.32 -16.51 41.70
N TYR A 67 7.14 -16.80 41.16
CA TYR A 67 5.98 -17.24 41.97
C TYR A 67 5.35 -18.57 41.50
N GLY A 68 5.86 -19.18 40.43
CA GLY A 68 5.19 -20.29 39.74
C GLY A 68 3.94 -19.83 38.98
N VAL A 69 3.14 -20.75 38.43
CA VAL A 69 1.88 -20.35 37.78
C VAL A 69 0.83 -20.04 38.83
N VAL A 70 0.59 -18.75 39.06
CA VAL A 70 -0.57 -18.30 39.83
C VAL A 70 -1.71 -17.99 38.87
N TYR A 71 -2.64 -18.94 38.73
CA TYR A 71 -3.85 -18.80 37.90
C TYR A 71 -4.84 -17.83 38.56
N ASN A 72 -4.58 -16.53 38.42
CA ASN A 72 -5.46 -15.46 38.87
C ASN A 72 -6.05 -14.70 37.67
N ASN A 73 -6.99 -13.78 37.94
CA ASN A 73 -7.60 -12.95 36.90
C ASN A 73 -6.55 -12.17 36.08
N LYS A 74 -5.45 -11.71 36.70
CA LYS A 74 -4.37 -11.00 36.00
C LYS A 74 -3.71 -11.87 34.94
N TYR A 75 -3.44 -13.14 35.27
CA TYR A 75 -2.84 -14.11 34.36
C TYR A 75 -3.69 -14.28 33.10
N TYR A 76 -5.00 -14.54 33.27
CA TYR A 76 -5.89 -14.75 32.14
C TYR A 76 -6.05 -13.50 31.26
N ILE A 77 -6.20 -12.31 31.86
CA ILE A 77 -6.30 -11.04 31.12
C ILE A 77 -5.05 -10.80 30.27
N ASN A 78 -3.86 -10.96 30.86
CA ASN A 78 -2.59 -10.76 30.17
C ASN A 78 -2.39 -11.80 29.05
N LEU A 79 -2.79 -13.07 29.28
CA LEU A 79 -2.63 -14.14 28.30
C LEU A 79 -3.56 -13.91 27.11
N SER A 80 -4.83 -13.56 27.35
CA SER A 80 -5.77 -13.19 26.31
C SER A 80 -5.27 -11.99 25.50
N PHE A 81 -4.70 -10.97 26.17
CA PHE A 81 -4.12 -9.82 25.48
C PHE A 81 -2.96 -10.23 24.56
N LEU A 82 -2.03 -11.07 25.02
CA LEU A 82 -0.93 -11.57 24.20
C LEU A 82 -1.40 -12.39 23.01
N ILE A 83 -2.40 -13.26 23.18
CA ILE A 83 -2.97 -14.03 22.07
C ILE A 83 -3.58 -13.10 21.02
N ILE A 84 -4.36 -12.09 21.44
CA ILE A 84 -4.95 -11.12 20.51
C ILE A 84 -3.85 -10.30 19.83
N LEU A 85 -2.81 -9.89 20.56
CA LEU A 85 -1.68 -9.15 20.02
C LEU A 85 -0.93 -9.96 18.96
N LEU A 86 -0.71 -11.25 19.19
CA LEU A 86 -0.11 -12.17 18.20
C LEU A 86 -0.96 -12.26 16.93
N ILE A 87 -2.29 -12.38 17.07
CA ILE A 87 -3.22 -12.36 15.93
C ILE A 87 -3.08 -11.05 15.15
N LYS A 88 -2.99 -9.90 15.84
CA LYS A 88 -2.77 -8.60 15.18
C LYS A 88 -1.44 -8.56 14.42
N ILE A 89 -0.35 -9.02 15.02
CA ILE A 89 0.96 -9.12 14.38
C ILE A 89 0.87 -9.93 13.08
N PHE A 90 0.21 -11.09 13.12
CA PHE A 90 -0.02 -11.90 11.93
C PHE A 90 -0.77 -11.15 10.82
N PHE A 91 -1.85 -10.43 11.17
CA PHE A 91 -2.56 -9.59 10.20
C PHE A 91 -1.70 -8.47 9.61
N PHE A 92 -0.81 -7.86 10.40
CA PHE A 92 0.14 -6.88 9.86
C PHE A 92 1.09 -7.50 8.85
N VAL A 93 1.69 -8.65 9.18
CA VAL A 93 2.60 -9.37 8.27
C VAL A 93 1.90 -9.76 6.98
N TYR A 94 0.68 -10.30 7.07
CA TYR A 94 -0.11 -10.67 5.89
C TYR A 94 -0.36 -9.48 4.95
N ASN A 95 -0.65 -8.30 5.51
CA ASN A 95 -0.94 -7.09 4.73
C ASN A 95 0.30 -6.34 4.23
N ILE A 96 1.51 -6.80 4.60
CA ILE A 96 2.78 -6.32 4.06
C ILE A 96 3.16 -7.05 2.74
N SER A 97 2.64 -8.26 2.50
CA SER A 97 3.07 -9.15 1.42
C SER A 97 2.08 -9.24 0.22
N PRO A 98 2.55 -9.60 -1.00
CA PRO A 98 3.47 -8.85 -1.84
C PRO A 98 2.78 -7.70 -2.59
N ARG A 99 3.62 -6.78 -3.06
CA ARG A 99 3.29 -5.56 -3.79
C ARG A 99 2.63 -5.83 -5.14
N LYS A 100 1.32 -5.63 -5.23
CA LYS A 100 0.62 -5.51 -6.52
C LYS A 100 0.64 -4.04 -6.96
N PHE A 101 1.73 -3.61 -7.60
CA PHE A 101 1.84 -2.28 -8.21
C PHE A 101 2.24 -2.39 -9.66
N MET A 102 1.75 -1.47 -10.48
CA MET A 102 2.24 -1.28 -11.83
C MET A 102 3.39 -0.28 -11.80
N GLY A 103 4.56 -0.71 -12.26
CA GLY A 103 5.78 0.08 -12.24
C GLY A 103 5.85 1.16 -13.33
N LEU A 104 6.89 1.99 -13.22
CA LEU A 104 7.28 2.94 -14.26
C LEU A 104 7.78 2.19 -15.50
N GLY A 105 7.48 2.76 -16.67
CA GLY A 105 7.90 2.21 -17.96
C GLY A 105 7.14 0.94 -18.38
N ARG A 106 7.40 0.51 -19.61
CA ARG A 106 6.86 -0.72 -20.20
C ARG A 106 8.02 -1.60 -20.62
N SER A 107 7.77 -2.91 -20.72
CA SER A 107 8.77 -3.78 -21.34
C SER A 107 8.97 -3.37 -22.81
N PRO A 108 10.19 -3.44 -23.36
CA PRO A 108 10.44 -3.11 -24.77
C PRO A 108 9.54 -3.91 -25.73
N HIS A 109 9.17 -5.14 -25.37
CA HIS A 109 8.26 -5.97 -26.14
C HIS A 109 6.84 -5.38 -26.25
N GLU A 110 6.34 -4.72 -25.20
CA GLU A 110 5.05 -4.03 -25.24
C GLU A 110 5.07 -2.75 -26.08
N LEU A 111 6.24 -2.10 -26.18
CA LEU A 111 6.45 -0.89 -26.98
C LEU A 111 6.69 -1.23 -28.45
N ALA A 112 7.34 -2.36 -28.72
CA ALA A 112 7.71 -2.82 -30.06
C ALA A 112 6.55 -3.42 -30.87
N ASN A 113 5.30 -3.01 -30.59
CA ASN A 113 4.15 -3.50 -31.32
C ASN A 113 4.28 -3.09 -32.79
N ILE A 114 4.41 -4.10 -33.66
CA ILE A 114 4.77 -3.96 -35.08
C ILE A 114 3.80 -3.01 -35.81
N ASN A 115 2.54 -2.97 -35.40
CA ASN A 115 1.49 -2.10 -35.95
C ASN A 115 1.66 -0.61 -35.61
N LEU A 116 2.47 -0.27 -34.61
CA LEU A 116 2.77 1.12 -34.23
C LEU A 116 4.10 1.62 -34.80
N LEU A 117 5.00 0.70 -35.19
CA LEU A 117 6.34 1.02 -35.69
C LEU A 117 6.45 0.92 -37.21
N GLN A 118 5.57 0.16 -37.87
CA GLN A 118 5.52 0.14 -39.33
C GLN A 118 4.87 1.43 -39.86
N PRO A 119 5.42 2.04 -40.93
CA PRO A 119 4.79 3.17 -41.59
C PRO A 119 3.42 2.73 -42.13
N ILE A 120 2.37 3.35 -41.62
CA ILE A 120 1.00 3.14 -42.08
C ILE A 120 0.80 4.07 -43.28
N GLU A 121 0.24 3.55 -44.38
CA GLU A 121 -0.15 4.38 -45.52
C GLU A 121 -1.07 5.52 -45.04
N ASP A 122 -0.79 6.75 -45.49
CA ASP A 122 -1.51 7.99 -45.12
C ASP A 122 -1.29 8.56 -43.70
N ILE A 123 -0.22 8.18 -42.98
CA ILE A 123 0.15 8.79 -41.69
C ILE A 123 1.56 9.38 -41.73
N THR A 124 1.70 10.62 -41.28
CA THR A 124 3.01 11.28 -41.15
C THR A 124 3.80 10.77 -39.93
N GLU A 125 5.13 10.86 -39.96
CA GLU A 125 5.97 10.49 -38.81
C GLU A 125 5.56 11.23 -37.51
N GLU A 126 5.17 12.51 -37.62
CA GLU A 126 4.68 13.29 -36.48
C GLU A 126 3.39 12.71 -35.90
N GLU A 127 2.43 12.33 -36.76
CA GLU A 127 1.17 11.70 -36.32
C GLU A 127 1.41 10.32 -35.71
N GLN A 128 2.35 9.55 -36.25
CA GLN A 128 2.76 8.27 -35.67
C GLN A 128 3.37 8.46 -34.27
N TYR A 129 4.23 9.47 -34.10
CA TYR A 129 4.80 9.80 -32.79
C TYR A 129 3.72 10.29 -31.80
N LYS A 130 2.79 11.13 -32.22
CA LYS A 130 1.63 11.55 -31.40
C LYS A 130 0.79 10.36 -30.95
N SER A 131 0.56 9.38 -31.83
CA SER A 131 -0.15 8.15 -31.51
C SER A 131 0.56 7.34 -30.42
N LEU A 132 1.89 7.20 -30.51
CA LEU A 132 2.70 6.56 -29.47
C LEU A 132 2.59 7.28 -28.12
N LEU A 133 2.69 8.61 -28.12
CA LEU A 133 2.55 9.41 -26.91
C LEU A 133 1.17 9.24 -26.25
N ILE A 134 0.10 9.27 -27.05
CA ILE A 134 -1.27 9.04 -26.54
C ILE A 134 -1.41 7.63 -25.97
N GLY A 135 -0.84 6.62 -26.64
CA GLY A 135 -0.81 5.25 -26.15
C GLY A 135 -0.14 5.15 -24.78
N GLU A 136 0.99 5.85 -24.58
CA GLU A 136 1.69 5.85 -23.31
C GLU A 136 0.93 6.64 -22.24
N ILE A 137 0.33 7.79 -22.57
CA ILE A 137 -0.53 8.56 -21.66
C ILE A 137 -1.70 7.70 -21.16
N ASN A 138 -2.39 6.98 -22.05
CA ASN A 138 -3.50 6.10 -21.67
C ASN A 138 -3.02 4.94 -20.79
N ASN A 139 -1.85 4.37 -21.08
CA ASN A 139 -1.24 3.33 -20.25
C ASN A 139 -0.90 3.86 -18.85
N LEU A 140 -0.32 5.05 -18.74
CA LEU A 140 -0.05 5.70 -17.46
C LEU A 140 -1.33 5.99 -16.68
N GLU A 141 -2.42 6.40 -17.34
CA GLU A 141 -3.74 6.58 -16.70
C GLU A 141 -4.21 5.27 -16.05
N ILE A 142 -4.18 4.15 -16.78
CA ILE A 142 -4.55 2.82 -16.24
C ILE A 142 -3.69 2.46 -15.02
N LYS A 143 -2.37 2.67 -15.10
CA LYS A 143 -1.44 2.40 -13.99
C LYS A 143 -1.73 3.28 -12.78
N LEU A 144 -2.00 4.57 -13.00
CA LEU A 144 -2.34 5.52 -11.96
C LEU A 144 -3.63 5.14 -11.25
N GLU A 145 -4.67 4.80 -12.00
CA GLU A 145 -5.95 4.35 -11.44
C GLU A 145 -5.77 3.09 -10.58
N TYR A 146 -5.07 2.10 -11.13
CA TYR A 146 -4.78 0.85 -10.43
C TYR A 146 -4.01 1.10 -9.13
N ASN A 147 -2.88 1.81 -9.21
CA ASN A 147 -2.03 2.07 -8.05
C ASN A 147 -2.74 2.95 -7.00
N THR A 148 -3.52 3.94 -7.42
CA THR A 148 -4.30 4.80 -6.51
C THR A 148 -5.33 3.98 -5.74
N LYS A 149 -6.08 3.11 -6.43
CA LYS A 149 -7.06 2.23 -5.80
C LYS A 149 -6.40 1.26 -4.80
N GLN A 150 -5.25 0.69 -5.17
CA GLN A 150 -4.48 -0.18 -4.27
C GLN A 150 -3.99 0.59 -3.03
N ASN A 151 -3.44 1.79 -3.22
CA ASN A 151 -2.98 2.63 -2.11
C ASN A 151 -4.11 3.02 -1.16
N GLN A 152 -5.26 3.41 -1.68
CA GLN A 152 -6.44 3.72 -0.86
C GLN A 152 -6.90 2.51 -0.05
N SER A 153 -6.96 1.32 -0.66
CA SER A 153 -7.32 0.08 0.03
C SER A 153 -6.34 -0.24 1.17
N ARG A 154 -5.02 -0.21 0.88
CA ARG A 154 -3.97 -0.45 1.88
C ARG A 154 -4.01 0.57 3.02
N LEU A 155 -4.27 1.84 2.71
CA LEU A 155 -4.39 2.90 3.71
C LEU A 155 -5.60 2.68 4.63
N LEU A 156 -6.74 2.24 4.07
CA LEU A 156 -7.93 1.90 4.87
C LEU A 156 -7.67 0.72 5.79
N ILE A 157 -7.00 -0.33 5.31
CA ILE A 157 -6.61 -1.48 6.12
C ILE A 157 -5.68 -1.04 7.25
N LEU A 158 -4.64 -0.24 6.95
CA LEU A 158 -3.73 0.29 7.97
C LEU A 158 -4.47 1.08 9.05
N LYS A 159 -5.39 1.98 8.65
CA LYS A 159 -6.23 2.75 9.59
C LYS A 159 -7.05 1.84 10.50
N ARG A 160 -7.73 0.84 9.93
CA ARG A 160 -8.54 -0.13 10.69
C ARG A 160 -7.70 -0.91 11.68
N LEU A 161 -6.51 -1.36 11.27
CA LEU A 161 -5.59 -2.08 12.15
C LEU A 161 -5.11 -1.20 13.30
N ILE A 162 -4.70 0.04 13.03
CA ILE A 162 -4.29 1.01 14.06
C ILE A 162 -5.43 1.27 15.05
N TYR A 163 -6.64 1.57 14.58
CA TYR A 163 -7.79 1.76 15.47
C TYR A 163 -8.08 0.52 16.30
N SER A 164 -7.94 -0.68 15.72
CA SER A 164 -8.14 -1.93 16.47
C SER A 164 -7.10 -2.15 17.57
N ILE A 165 -5.86 -1.65 17.41
CA ILE A 165 -4.83 -1.70 18.44
C ILE A 165 -5.14 -0.70 19.56
N VAL A 166 -5.54 0.53 19.21
CA VAL A 166 -5.92 1.55 20.19
C VAL A 166 -7.10 1.06 21.04
N LEU A 167 -8.11 0.47 20.40
CA LEU A 167 -9.24 -0.14 21.11
C LEU A 167 -8.78 -1.28 22.02
N LEU A 168 -7.92 -2.19 21.53
CA LEU A 168 -7.39 -3.31 22.31
C LEU A 168 -6.64 -2.82 23.57
N ALA A 169 -5.78 -1.81 23.43
CA ALA A 169 -5.03 -1.23 24.54
C ALA A 169 -5.97 -0.56 25.55
N THR A 170 -6.97 0.19 25.08
CA THR A 170 -7.95 0.86 25.95
C THR A 170 -8.79 -0.15 26.74
N THR A 171 -9.30 -1.18 26.06
CA THR A 171 -10.06 -2.25 26.71
C THR A 171 -9.21 -3.02 27.72
N TYR A 172 -7.94 -3.29 27.41
CA TYR A 172 -7.02 -3.91 28.35
C TYR A 172 -6.86 -3.07 29.62
N LEU A 173 -6.63 -1.76 29.50
CA LEU A 173 -6.48 -0.87 30.66
C LEU A 173 -7.73 -0.85 31.54
N ILE A 174 -8.92 -0.76 30.93
CA ILE A 174 -10.19 -0.76 31.66
C ILE A 174 -10.39 -2.08 32.39
N LEU A 175 -10.21 -3.22 31.71
CA LEU A 175 -10.35 -4.54 32.32
C LEU A 175 -9.36 -4.77 33.44
N TYR A 176 -8.11 -4.33 33.25
CA TYR A 176 -7.10 -4.41 34.28
C TYR A 176 -7.52 -3.60 35.51
N GLN A 177 -7.98 -2.35 35.34
CA GLN A 177 -8.44 -1.53 36.47
C GLN A 177 -9.66 -2.09 37.19
N LEU A 178 -10.59 -2.75 36.49
CA LEU A 178 -11.82 -3.25 37.12
C LEU A 178 -11.66 -4.61 37.82
N LEU A 179 -10.73 -5.45 37.36
CA LEU A 179 -10.62 -6.84 37.80
C LEU A 179 -9.38 -7.11 38.66
N VAL A 180 -8.48 -6.13 38.77
CA VAL A 180 -7.16 -6.29 39.38
C VAL A 180 -6.88 -5.31 40.52
N LEU A 181 -7.40 -4.08 40.43
CA LEU A 181 -7.49 -3.14 41.56
C LEU A 181 -8.71 -3.47 42.41
#